data_AF-A0A1A9WP64-F1
#
_entry.id   AF-A0A1A9WP64-F1
#
_cell.length_a   1.000
_cell.length_b   1.000
_cell.length_c   1.000
_cell.angle_alpha   90.00
_cell.angle_beta   90.00
_cell.angle_gamma   90.00
#
_symmetry.space_group_name_H-M   'P 1'
#
loop_
_entity.id
_entity.type
_entity.pdbx_description
1 polymer ?
#
loop_
_entity_poly.entity_id
_entity_poly.type
_entity_poly.pdbx_seq_one_letter_code
_entity_poly.pdbx_strand_id
1 'polypeptide(L)'
;MLTAISMSAIATNGVVPAGGSYFMISRSLGPEFGGAVGMLFYTGTTLAAAMYVVGAVEIVLTYMAPWASIFGDFTKDAEVMYNNFRVYGTILLLFMGGFRD
;
A
#
# COMPACT_ATOMS: atom_id res chain seq x y z
N MET A 1 -11.01 -3.72 -16.68
CA MET A 1 -11.97 -4.81 -16.98
C MET A 1 -11.35 -5.94 -17.79
N LEU A 2 -10.60 -5.69 -18.86
CA LEU A 2 -9.90 -6.75 -19.61
C LEU A 2 -9.01 -7.64 -18.72
N THR A 3 -8.26 -7.02 -17.81
CA THR A 3 -7.45 -7.73 -16.78
C THR A 3 -8.27 -8.67 -15.91
N ALA A 4 -9.50 -8.28 -15.55
CA ALA A 4 -10.40 -9.10 -14.75
C ALA A 4 -10.90 -10.32 -15.53
N ILE A 5 -11.20 -10.16 -16.84
CA ILE A 5 -11.58 -11.28 -17.71
C ILE A 5 -10.40 -12.27 -17.84
N SER A 6 -9.17 -11.78 -18.02
CA SER A 6 -7.98 -12.63 -18.02
C SER A 6 -7.78 -13.35 -16.69
N MET A 7 -7.98 -12.67 -15.55
CA MET A 7 -7.93 -13.30 -14.23
C MET A 7 -9.01 -14.37 -14.04
N SER A 8 -10.24 -14.16 -14.56
CA SER A 8 -11.30 -15.18 -14.55
C SER A 8 -10.94 -16.42 -15.38
N ALA A 9 -10.27 -16.23 -16.52
CA ALA A 9 -9.77 -17.34 -17.33
C ALA A 9 -8.64 -18.11 -16.62
N ILE A 10 -7.76 -17.42 -15.90
CA ILE A 10 -6.72 -18.05 -15.05
C ILE A 10 -7.36 -18.84 -13.91
N ALA A 11 -8.34 -18.25 -13.22
CA ALA A 11 -9.02 -18.88 -12.08
C ALA A 11 -9.83 -20.14 -12.44
N THR A 12 -10.19 -20.29 -13.71
CA THR A 12 -10.90 -21.47 -14.23
C THR A 12 -9.98 -22.47 -14.94
N ASN A 13 -8.67 -22.19 -15.04
CA ASN A 13 -7.68 -23.07 -15.68
C ASN A 13 -7.11 -24.08 -14.67
N GLY A 14 -7.88 -25.15 -14.41
CA GLY A 14 -7.49 -26.27 -13.56
C GLY A 14 -8.20 -26.33 -12.22
N VAL A 15 -7.74 -27.23 -11.33
CA VAL A 15 -8.28 -27.37 -9.97
C VAL A 15 -7.70 -26.25 -9.13
N VAL A 16 -8.53 -25.33 -8.62
CA VAL A 16 -8.08 -24.22 -7.75
C VAL A 16 -7.64 -24.82 -6.41
N PRO A 17 -6.34 -24.97 -6.14
CA PRO A 17 -5.90 -25.53 -4.88
C PRO A 17 -5.96 -24.41 -3.83
N ALA A 18 -6.10 -24.76 -2.55
CA ALA A 18 -6.16 -23.77 -1.49
C ALA A 18 -4.91 -22.85 -1.52
N GLY A 19 -5.12 -21.55 -1.73
CA GLY A 19 -4.07 -20.55 -1.87
C GLY A 19 -4.62 -19.19 -2.35
N GLY A 20 -3.86 -18.11 -2.15
CA GLY A 20 -4.23 -16.77 -2.61
C GLY A 20 -3.95 -16.52 -4.09
N SER A 21 -4.06 -15.26 -4.52
CA SER A 21 -3.87 -14.84 -5.92
C SER A 21 -2.51 -15.24 -6.52
N TYR A 22 -1.42 -15.12 -5.76
CA TYR A 22 -0.08 -15.54 -6.20
C TYR A 22 -0.01 -17.04 -6.53
N PHE A 23 -0.67 -17.86 -5.71
CA PHE A 23 -0.68 -19.31 -5.88
C PHE A 23 -1.50 -19.73 -7.10
N MET A 24 -2.62 -19.04 -7.37
CA MET A 24 -3.41 -19.23 -8.58
C MET A 24 -2.60 -18.90 -9.85
N ILE A 25 -1.91 -17.75 -9.87
CA ILE A 25 -1.16 -17.29 -11.06
C ILE A 25 0.06 -18.16 -11.36
N SER A 26 0.85 -18.50 -10.33
CA SER A 26 2.09 -19.27 -10.50
C SER A 26 1.85 -20.70 -11.02
N ARG A 27 0.69 -21.31 -10.72
CA ARG A 27 0.33 -22.64 -11.22
C ARG A 27 -0.24 -22.62 -12.64
N SER A 28 -1.02 -21.61 -13.01
CA SER A 28 -1.61 -21.52 -14.35
C SER A 28 -0.64 -20.98 -15.41
N LEU A 29 0.29 -20.08 -15.04
CA LEU A 29 1.24 -19.46 -15.98
C LEU A 29 2.69 -19.96 -15.82
N GLY A 30 2.99 -20.73 -14.78
CA GLY A 30 4.33 -21.22 -14.46
C GLY A 30 5.10 -20.32 -13.47
N PRO A 31 6.21 -20.84 -12.90
CA PRO A 31 6.94 -20.20 -11.81
C PRO A 31 7.62 -18.88 -12.20
N GLU A 32 8.06 -18.75 -13.47
CA GLU A 32 8.74 -17.56 -13.99
C GLU A 32 7.80 -16.34 -14.01
N PHE A 33 6.61 -16.51 -14.58
CA PHE A 33 5.57 -15.47 -14.61
C PHE A 33 4.97 -15.21 -13.23
N GLY A 34 4.74 -16.26 -12.43
CA GLY A 34 4.26 -16.13 -11.06
C GLY A 34 5.20 -15.29 -10.19
N GLY A 35 6.52 -15.54 -10.26
CA GLY A 35 7.54 -14.80 -9.52
C GLY A 35 7.63 -13.33 -9.94
N ALA A 36 7.68 -13.05 -11.25
CA ALA A 36 7.77 -11.69 -11.76
C ALA A 36 6.53 -10.85 -11.40
N VAL A 37 5.32 -11.38 -11.63
CA VAL A 37 4.07 -10.70 -11.28
C VAL A 37 3.93 -10.54 -9.77
N GLY A 38 4.34 -11.55 -8.98
CA GLY A 38 4.34 -11.49 -7.53
C GLY A 38 5.23 -10.39 -6.96
N MET A 39 6.46 -10.24 -7.47
CA MET A 39 7.38 -9.18 -7.03
C MET A 39 6.86 -7.78 -7.38
N LEU A 40 6.28 -7.61 -8.56
CA LEU A 40 5.66 -6.35 -8.97
C LEU A 40 4.44 -6.01 -8.11
N PHE A 41 3.58 -7.00 -7.84
CA PHE A 41 2.40 -6.82 -7.00
C PHE A 41 2.77 -6.49 -5.55
N TYR A 42 3.79 -7.17 -4.99
CA TYR A 42 4.32 -6.88 -3.66
C TYR A 42 4.85 -5.44 -3.57
N THR A 43 5.68 -5.02 -4.53
CA THR A 43 6.24 -3.67 -4.54
C THR A 43 5.15 -2.62 -4.72
N GLY A 44 4.20 -2.86 -5.64
CA GLY A 44 3.08 -1.94 -5.88
C GLY A 44 2.17 -1.77 -4.66
N THR A 45 1.84 -2.87 -3.97
CA THR A 45 1.03 -2.81 -2.74
C THR A 45 1.78 -2.16 -1.58
N THR A 46 3.09 -2.36 -1.48
CA THR A 46 3.94 -1.68 -0.48
C THR A 46 3.97 -0.17 -0.70
N LEU A 47 4.14 0.29 -1.94
CA LEU A 47 4.11 1.71 -2.29
C LEU A 47 2.70 2.31 -2.12
N ALA A 48 1.65 1.56 -2.45
CA ALA A 48 0.27 1.99 -2.21
C ALA A 48 -0.01 2.17 -0.72
N ALA A 49 0.49 1.26 0.14
CA ALA A 49 0.37 1.41 1.58
C ALA A 49 1.05 2.70 2.08
N ALA A 50 2.26 3.01 1.58
CA ALA A 50 2.94 4.27 1.90
C ALA A 50 2.14 5.51 1.45
N MET A 51 1.57 5.47 0.23
CA MET A 51 0.70 6.53 -0.28
C MET A 51 -0.54 6.74 0.61
N TYR A 52 -1.19 5.66 1.06
CA TYR A 52 -2.36 5.76 1.93
C TYR A 52 -2.04 6.35 3.30
N VAL A 53 -0.90 5.98 3.90
CA VAL A 53 -0.43 6.56 5.17
C VAL A 53 -0.19 8.06 5.02
N VAL A 54 0.55 8.46 3.98
CA VAL A 54 0.86 9.88 3.74
C VAL A 54 -0.42 10.68 3.50
N GLY A 55 -1.35 10.17 2.69
CA GLY A 55 -2.64 10.82 2.45
C GLY A 55 -3.50 10.92 3.71
N ALA A 56 -3.46 9.91 4.58
CA ALA A 56 -4.13 9.99 5.88
C ALA A 56 -3.56 11.11 6.76
N VAL A 57 -2.22 11.23 6.82
CA VAL A 57 -1.54 12.29 7.57
C VAL A 57 -1.88 13.68 7.01
N GLU A 58 -1.93 13.83 5.69
CA GLU A 58 -2.32 15.08 5.03
C GLU A 58 -3.74 15.51 5.43
N ILE A 59 -4.70 14.59 5.38
CA ILE A 59 -6.10 14.88 5.73
C ILE A 59 -6.20 15.27 7.21
N VAL A 60 -5.52 14.53 8.08
CA VAL A 60 -5.52 14.79 9.53
C VAL A 60 -4.94 16.17 9.84
N LEU A 61 -3.76 16.50 9.32
CA LEU A 61 -3.09 17.76 9.63
C LEU A 61 -3.74 18.97 8.96
N THR A 62 -4.32 18.81 7.76
CA THR A 62 -4.87 19.95 7.00
C THR A 62 -6.32 20.24 7.38
N TYR A 63 -7.14 19.20 7.55
CA TYR A 63 -8.59 19.37 7.67
C TYR A 63 -9.16 19.01 9.04
N MET A 64 -8.53 18.10 9.77
CA MET A 64 -9.10 17.58 11.02
C MET A 64 -8.50 18.23 12.28
N ALA A 65 -7.18 18.37 12.33
CA ALA A 65 -6.44 18.86 13.49
C ALA A 65 -5.23 19.73 13.06
N PRO A 66 -5.47 20.93 12.49
CA PRO A 66 -4.41 21.84 12.09
C PRO A 66 -3.58 22.37 13.27
N TRP A 67 -4.12 22.34 14.49
CA TRP A 67 -3.37 22.69 15.69
C TRP A 67 -2.33 21.65 16.11
N ALA A 68 -2.40 20.42 15.56
CA ALA A 68 -1.55 19.32 15.99
C ALA A 68 -0.12 19.39 15.42
N SER A 69 0.21 20.35 14.57
CA SER A 69 1.57 20.43 14.03
C SER A 69 2.64 20.72 15.08
N ILE A 70 3.76 20.01 14.94
CA ILE A 70 4.88 20.05 15.88
C ILE A 70 5.95 21.05 15.43
N PHE A 71 6.12 21.24 14.11
CA PHE A 71 7.24 21.99 13.54
C PHE A 71 6.91 23.43 13.11
N GLY A 72 5.72 23.96 13.42
CA GLY A 72 5.29 25.32 13.05
C GLY A 72 4.20 25.35 11.98
N ASP A 73 4.10 26.43 11.21
CA ASP A 73 3.07 26.61 10.17
C ASP A 73 3.47 25.94 8.84
N PHE A 74 2.84 24.81 8.55
CA PHE A 74 3.09 23.92 7.39
C PHE A 74 2.53 24.52 6.09
N THR A 75 1.78 25.62 6.18
CA THR A 75 1.25 26.36 5.02
C THR A 75 2.28 27.33 4.44
N LYS A 76 3.30 27.71 5.22
CA LYS A 76 4.30 28.72 4.82
C LYS A 76 5.60 28.11 4.32
N ASP A 77 5.98 26.95 4.86
CA ASP A 77 7.26 26.31 4.58
C ASP A 77 7.11 24.83 4.22
N ALA A 78 7.57 24.46 3.03
CA ALA A 78 7.53 23.08 2.54
C ALA A 78 8.39 22.14 3.41
N GLU A 79 9.50 22.62 3.97
CA GLU A 79 10.37 21.84 4.84
C GLU A 79 9.67 21.45 6.16
N VAL A 80 8.90 22.38 6.72
CA VAL A 80 8.08 22.15 7.93
C VAL A 80 6.98 21.14 7.66
N MET A 81 6.34 21.23 6.48
CA MET A 81 5.36 20.24 6.04
C MET A 81 5.98 18.84 5.92
N TYR A 82 7.12 18.70 5.26
CA TYR A 82 7.78 17.39 5.12
C TYR A 82 8.21 16.78 6.46
N ASN A 83 8.69 17.59 7.40
CA ASN A 83 9.08 17.12 8.72
C ASN A 83 7.87 16.62 9.53
N ASN A 84 6.75 17.35 9.50
CA ASN A 84 5.51 16.87 10.10
C ASN A 84 5.04 15.56 9.47
N PHE A 85 5.07 15.45 8.13
CA PHE A 85 4.64 14.24 7.42
C PHE A 85 5.52 13.03 7.74
N ARG A 86 6.83 13.22 7.91
CA ARG A 86 7.75 12.15 8.32
C ARG A 86 7.46 11.66 9.74
N VAL A 87 7.26 12.57 10.69
CA VAL A 87 7.00 12.20 12.09
C VAL A 87 5.63 11.53 12.24
N TYR A 88 4.57 12.15 11.74
CA TYR A 88 3.23 11.56 11.81
C TYR A 88 3.11 10.29 10.99
N GLY A 89 3.72 10.24 9.80
CA GLY A 89 3.73 9.06 8.95
C GLY A 89 4.45 7.87 9.60
N THR A 90 5.60 8.09 10.24
CA THR A 90 6.33 7.03 10.96
C THR A 90 5.58 6.55 12.19
N ILE A 91 4.98 7.45 12.98
CA ILE A 91 4.14 7.08 14.14
C ILE A 91 2.95 6.23 13.68
N LEU A 92 2.26 6.66 12.62
CA LEU A 92 1.08 5.95 12.10
C LEU A 92 1.46 4.59 11.51
N LEU A 93 2.60 4.50 10.81
CA LEU A 93 3.14 3.23 10.32
C LEU A 93 3.51 2.28 11.46
N LEU A 94 4.16 2.77 12.51
CA LEU A 94 4.52 1.95 13.68
C LEU A 94 3.27 1.47 14.43
N PHE A 95 2.25 2.32 14.55
CA PHE A 95 0.99 1.92 15.16
C PHE A 95 0.26 0.83 14.35
N MET A 96 0.15 1.01 13.02
CA MET A 96 -0.49 0.02 12.15
C MET A 96 0.32 -1.27 12.00
N GLY A 97 1.65 -1.16 11.97
CA GLY A 97 2.56 -2.30 11.84
C GLY A 97 2.80 -3.06 13.14
N GLY A 98 2.80 -2.36 14.27
CA GLY A 98 3.11 -2.91 15.59
C GLY A 98 1.94 -3.59 16.30
N PHE A 99 0.70 -3.42 15.84
CA PHE A 99 -0.49 -4.07 16.41
C PHE A 99 -0.78 -5.47 15.81
N ARG A 100 0.23 -6.09 15.17
CA ARG A 100 0.13 -7.42 14.55
C ARG A 100 0.75 -8.50 15.43
N ASP A 101 0.30 -8.57 16.69
CA ASP A 101 0.54 -9.70 17.59
C ASP A 101 -0.80 -10.13 18.24
#